data_AF-U6D5R4-F1
#
_entry.id   AF-U6D5R4-F1
#
_cell.length_a   1.000
_cell.length_b   1.000
_cell.length_c   1.000
_cell.angle_alpha   90.00
_cell.angle_beta   90.00
_cell.angle_gamma   90.00
#
_symmetry.space_group_name_H-M   'P 1'
#
loop_
_entity.id
_entity.type
_entity.pdbx_description
1 polymer ?
#
loop_
_entity_poly.entity_id
_entity_poly.type
_entity_poly.pdbx_seq_one_letter_code
_entity_poly.pdbx_strand_id
1 'polypeptide(L)'
;MMKDVFFFLFLLAVWVVSFGVAKQAILIHNESRVDWIFRGVVYQSYLTIFGQMPAYIDGVNFSLDQCSPNGTDPYKPKCPESDTVRHEPAFPEWLTVTLLCLYLLFTNILLLNLLIAMFNYTFQQVQEHTDQIWKFQRHDLIEEYHGRPPAPPPF
;
A
#
# COMPACT_ATOMS: atom_id res chain seq x y z
N MET A 1 -10.24 -17.60 -1.88
CA MET A 1 -9.17 -16.68 -2.31
C MET A 1 -9.67 -15.27 -2.57
N MET A 2 -10.40 -14.95 -3.66
CA MET A 2 -10.74 -13.54 -3.97
C MET A 2 -11.57 -12.83 -2.87
N LYS A 3 -12.47 -13.54 -2.18
CA LYS A 3 -13.21 -13.00 -1.03
C LYS A 3 -12.30 -12.66 0.15
N ASP A 4 -11.33 -13.52 0.45
CA ASP A 4 -10.38 -13.35 1.55
C ASP A 4 -9.43 -12.18 1.28
N VAL A 5 -9.00 -12.03 0.01
CA VAL A 5 -8.23 -10.85 -0.44
C VAL A 5 -9.01 -9.57 -0.27
N PHE A 6 -10.28 -9.55 -0.68
CA PHE A 6 -11.09 -8.35 -0.60
C PHE A 6 -11.27 -7.89 0.86
N PHE A 7 -11.54 -8.81 1.77
CA PHE A 7 -11.66 -8.50 3.20
C PHE A 7 -10.35 -7.97 3.79
N PHE A 8 -9.22 -8.58 3.42
CA PHE A 8 -7.91 -8.10 3.84
C PHE A 8 -7.59 -6.70 3.30
N LEU A 9 -7.81 -6.46 1.99
CA LEU A 9 -7.58 -5.17 1.37
C LEU A 9 -8.42 -4.07 2.02
N PHE A 10 -9.66 -4.38 2.41
CA PHE A 10 -10.50 -3.45 3.15
C PHE A 10 -9.89 -3.08 4.50
N LEU A 11 -9.44 -4.08 5.27
CA LEU A 11 -8.81 -3.85 6.57
C LEU A 11 -7.49 -3.07 6.45
N LEU A 12 -6.67 -3.41 5.46
CA LEU A 12 -5.44 -2.67 5.14
C LEU A 12 -5.75 -1.22 4.74
N ALA A 13 -6.74 -0.99 3.90
CA ALA A 13 -7.12 0.35 3.46
C ALA A 13 -7.55 1.24 4.64
N VAL A 14 -8.37 0.71 5.55
CA VAL A 14 -8.78 1.43 6.78
C VAL A 14 -7.56 1.81 7.62
N TRP A 15 -6.60 0.90 7.79
CA TRP A 15 -5.38 1.16 8.55
C TRP A 15 -4.49 2.23 7.89
N VAL A 16 -4.23 2.11 6.58
CA VAL A 16 -3.41 3.04 5.79
C VAL A 16 -4.00 4.45 5.80
N VAL A 17 -5.30 4.58 5.58
CA VAL A 17 -5.98 5.88 5.56
C VAL A 17 -5.93 6.52 6.94
N SER A 18 -6.17 5.75 8.02
CA SER A 18 -6.13 6.26 9.39
C SER A 18 -4.75 6.84 9.74
N PHE A 19 -3.68 6.10 9.45
CA PHE A 19 -2.31 6.59 9.66
C PHE A 19 -1.98 7.79 8.76
N GLY A 20 -2.37 7.75 7.49
CA GLY A 20 -2.12 8.82 6.54
C GLY A 20 -2.78 10.14 6.92
N VAL A 21 -4.03 10.09 7.39
CA VAL A 21 -4.76 11.28 7.87
C VAL A 21 -4.09 11.84 9.13
N ALA A 22 -3.73 10.99 10.09
CA ALA A 22 -3.05 11.42 11.31
C ALA A 22 -1.68 12.07 10.98
N LYS A 23 -0.89 11.44 10.13
CA LYS A 23 0.41 11.96 9.65
C LYS A 23 0.25 13.33 8.98
N GLN A 24 -0.70 13.46 8.07
CA GLN A 24 -0.95 14.70 7.33
C GLN A 24 -1.43 15.82 8.27
N ALA A 25 -2.33 15.51 9.20
CA ALA A 25 -2.91 16.47 10.14
C ALA A 25 -1.90 16.98 11.18
N ILE A 26 -0.95 16.14 11.58
CA ILE A 26 0.11 16.52 12.53
C ILE A 26 1.19 17.33 11.82
N LEU A 27 1.68 16.88 10.67
CA LEU A 27 2.91 17.45 10.08
C LEU A 27 2.66 18.68 9.19
N ILE A 28 1.51 18.77 8.52
CA ILE A 28 1.27 19.76 7.46
C ILE A 28 0.12 20.69 7.86
N HIS A 29 0.45 21.96 8.06
CA HIS A 29 -0.55 22.98 8.38
C HIS A 29 -1.33 23.41 7.14
N ASN A 30 -2.66 23.28 7.20
CA ASN A 30 -3.63 23.90 6.28
C ASN A 30 -3.22 23.87 4.79
N GLU A 31 -3.15 22.67 4.22
CA GLU A 31 -3.01 22.46 2.76
C GLU A 31 -4.40 22.55 2.13
N SER A 32 -4.58 23.44 1.14
CA SER A 32 -5.87 23.63 0.44
C SER A 32 -5.98 22.76 -0.82
N ARG A 33 -4.86 22.25 -1.33
CA ARG A 33 -4.79 21.46 -2.57
C ARG A 33 -5.21 20.01 -2.31
N VAL A 34 -6.44 19.66 -2.72
CA VAL A 34 -7.02 18.32 -2.52
C VAL A 34 -6.17 17.19 -3.15
N ASP A 35 -5.55 17.43 -4.30
CA ASP A 35 -4.72 16.41 -4.98
C ASP A 35 -3.49 16.04 -4.14
N TRP A 36 -2.88 17.03 -3.49
CA TRP A 36 -1.73 16.84 -2.62
C TRP A 36 -2.12 16.17 -1.30
N ILE A 37 -3.29 16.50 -0.75
CA ILE A 37 -3.83 15.82 0.43
C ILE A 37 -4.05 14.34 0.11
N PHE A 38 -4.72 14.01 -1.00
CA PHE A 38 -4.99 12.62 -1.35
C PHE A 38 -3.71 11.83 -1.61
N ARG A 39 -2.75 12.43 -2.33
CA ARG A 39 -1.43 11.82 -2.58
C ARG A 39 -0.61 11.66 -1.30
N GLY A 40 -0.65 12.61 -0.39
CA GLY A 40 0.08 12.57 0.88
C GLY A 40 -0.53 11.59 1.90
N VAL A 41 -1.86 11.49 1.94
CA VAL A 41 -2.60 10.63 2.86
C VAL A 41 -2.61 9.18 2.38
N VAL A 42 -3.00 8.92 1.14
CA VAL A 42 -3.23 7.56 0.65
C VAL A 42 -1.97 6.99 0.00
N TYR A 43 -1.49 7.65 -1.06
CA TYR A 43 -0.42 7.11 -1.89
C TYR A 43 0.90 7.00 -1.13
N GLN A 44 1.29 8.05 -0.41
CA GLN A 44 2.55 8.05 0.33
C GLN A 44 2.54 7.06 1.51
N SER A 45 1.43 6.98 2.26
CA SER A 45 1.28 6.03 3.38
C SER A 45 1.27 4.57 2.90
N TYR A 46 0.71 4.31 1.71
CA TYR A 46 0.78 2.99 1.08
C TYR A 46 2.22 2.62 0.69
N LEU A 47 2.96 3.52 0.06
CA LEU A 47 4.37 3.30 -0.32
C LEU A 47 5.29 3.08 0.90
N THR A 48 4.96 3.73 2.01
CA THR A 48 5.66 3.58 3.30
C THR A 48 5.68 2.12 3.76
N ILE A 49 4.62 1.33 3.48
CA ILE A 49 4.56 -0.10 3.81
C ILE A 49 5.70 -0.86 3.11
N PHE A 50 5.98 -0.52 1.86
CA PHE A 50 7.00 -1.17 1.02
C PHE A 50 8.42 -0.63 1.26
N GLY A 51 8.62 0.24 2.25
CA GLY A 51 9.94 0.77 2.58
C GLY A 51 10.30 2.09 1.89
N GLN A 52 9.38 2.71 1.15
CA GLN A 52 9.61 4.03 0.55
C GLN A 52 9.19 5.14 1.52
N MET A 53 10.12 5.54 2.38
CA MET A 53 9.92 6.63 3.34
C MET A 53 10.30 7.98 2.72
N PRO A 54 9.51 9.03 2.94
CA PRO A 54 9.90 10.36 2.50
C PRO A 54 10.98 10.97 3.41
N ALA A 55 11.95 11.62 2.78
CA ALA A 55 13.12 12.21 3.44
C ALA A 55 12.81 13.25 4.53
N TYR A 56 11.60 13.84 4.54
CA TYR A 56 11.19 14.79 5.59
C TYR A 56 10.78 14.12 6.90
N ILE A 57 10.55 12.81 6.93
CA ILE A 57 10.20 12.06 8.15
C ILE A 57 11.46 11.54 8.85
N ASP A 58 12.52 11.27 8.08
CA ASP A 58 13.75 10.69 8.60
C ASP A 58 14.66 11.71 9.29
N GLY A 59 14.41 13.02 9.18
CA GLY A 59 15.20 14.09 9.83
C GLY A 59 16.65 14.24 9.33
N VAL A 60 17.23 13.20 8.73
CA VAL A 60 18.65 13.16 8.30
C VAL A 60 18.90 13.82 6.95
N ASN A 61 17.88 13.91 6.08
CA ASN A 61 18.04 14.38 4.69
C ASN A 61 16.97 15.43 4.31
N PHE A 62 16.51 16.22 5.28
CA PHE A 62 15.58 17.31 5.03
C PHE A 62 16.29 18.45 4.28
N SER A 63 15.95 18.64 3.01
CA SER A 63 16.42 19.77 2.20
C SER A 63 15.25 20.69 1.87
N LEU A 64 15.41 21.98 2.19
CA LEU A 64 14.40 23.00 1.94
C LEU A 64 14.08 23.14 0.44
N ASP A 65 15.03 22.78 -0.44
CA ASP A 65 14.87 22.82 -1.90
C ASP A 65 13.81 21.85 -2.43
N GLN A 66 13.49 20.79 -1.67
CA GLN A 66 12.53 19.77 -2.07
C GLN A 66 11.08 20.09 -1.66
N CYS A 67 10.85 21.15 -0.88
CA CYS A 67 9.51 21.52 -0.41
C CYS A 67 9.22 23.01 -0.61
N SER A 68 7.94 23.38 -0.68
CA SER A 68 7.50 24.77 -0.80
C SER A 68 6.82 25.22 0.49
N PRO A 69 7.30 26.28 1.18
CA PRO A 69 6.72 26.71 2.47
C PRO A 69 5.28 27.20 2.35
N ASN A 70 4.93 27.88 1.26
CA ASN A 70 3.57 28.37 1.00
C ASN A 70 2.77 27.49 0.03
N GLY A 71 3.33 26.37 -0.46
CA GLY A 71 2.68 25.55 -1.49
C GLY A 71 2.50 26.27 -2.82
N THR A 72 3.33 27.28 -3.11
CA THR A 72 3.28 28.09 -4.33
C THR A 72 3.70 27.32 -5.57
N ASP A 73 4.55 26.29 -5.41
CA ASP A 73 4.99 25.43 -6.51
C ASP A 73 4.02 24.26 -6.72
N PRO A 74 3.50 24.05 -7.95
CA PRO A 74 2.60 22.92 -8.25
C PRO A 74 3.27 21.55 -8.12
N TYR A 75 4.60 21.50 -8.28
CA TYR A 75 5.37 20.26 -8.38
C TYR A 75 6.02 19.83 -7.06
N LYS A 76 5.98 20.67 -6.03
CA LYS A 76 6.62 20.40 -4.73
C LYS A 76 5.59 20.25 -3.61
N PRO A 77 5.80 19.29 -2.68
CA PRO A 77 4.98 19.17 -1.49
C PRO A 77 5.16 20.40 -0.59
N LYS A 78 4.15 20.67 0.24
CA LYS A 78 4.26 21.70 1.27
C LYS A 78 5.21 21.23 2.38
N CYS A 79 6.07 22.13 2.84
CA CYS A 79 6.99 21.81 3.94
C CYS A 79 6.19 21.51 5.23
N PRO A 80 6.67 20.58 6.08
CA PRO A 80 6.12 20.41 7.42
C PRO A 80 6.27 21.70 8.22
N GLU A 81 5.39 21.91 9.20
CA GLU A 81 5.43 23.10 10.06
C GLU A 81 6.75 23.11 10.85
N SER A 82 7.62 24.06 10.53
CA SER A 82 8.89 24.30 11.21
C SER A 82 8.93 25.72 11.76
N ASP A 83 9.55 25.87 12.94
CA ASP A 83 9.70 27.20 13.53
C ASP A 83 10.74 27.99 12.73
N THR A 84 10.28 29.05 12.07
CA THR A 84 11.06 29.92 11.18
C THR A 84 12.29 30.55 11.86
N VAL A 85 12.33 30.57 13.19
CA VAL A 85 13.45 31.11 13.98
C VAL A 85 14.53 30.07 14.26
N ARG A 86 14.19 28.78 14.33
CA ARG A 86 15.10 27.71 14.74
C ARG A 86 15.44 26.69 13.66
N HIS A 87 14.73 26.70 12.52
CA HIS A 87 14.85 25.66 11.48
C HIS A 87 14.64 24.24 12.02
N GLU A 88 13.89 24.10 13.12
CA GLU A 88 13.52 22.81 13.70
C GLU A 88 12.03 22.53 13.43
N PRO A 89 11.64 21.26 13.22
CA PRO A 89 10.24 20.89 13.10
C PRO A 89 9.50 21.25 14.39
N ALA A 90 8.28 21.80 14.26
CA ALA A 90 7.44 22.15 15.41
C ALA A 90 7.03 20.92 16.23
N PHE A 91 7.06 19.73 15.61
CA PHE A 91 6.79 18.45 16.25
C PHE A 91 8.08 17.70 16.60
N PRO A 92 8.16 17.04 17.77
CA PRO A 92 9.33 16.27 18.16
C PRO A 92 9.58 15.10 17.20
N GLU A 93 10.78 15.03 16.62
CA GLU A 93 11.16 13.98 15.66
C GLU A 93 11.01 12.58 16.23
N TRP A 94 11.37 12.38 17.51
CA TRP A 94 11.26 11.08 18.19
C TRP A 94 9.83 10.54 18.19
N LEU A 95 8.82 11.41 18.29
CA LEU A 95 7.42 11.00 18.29
C LEU A 95 7.02 10.50 16.90
N THR A 96 7.39 11.25 15.85
CA THR A 96 7.13 10.88 14.45
C THR A 96 7.78 9.55 14.10
N VAL A 97 9.04 9.36 14.49
CA VAL A 97 9.78 8.09 14.29
C VAL A 97 9.11 6.95 15.06
N THR A 98 8.67 7.18 16.30
CA THR A 98 7.98 6.15 17.10
C THR A 98 6.65 5.73 16.45
N LEU A 99 5.85 6.69 15.97
CA LEU A 99 4.60 6.42 15.27
C LEU A 99 4.83 5.66 13.96
N LEU A 100 5.87 6.02 13.20
CA LEU A 100 6.26 5.31 11.98
C LEU A 100 6.68 3.86 12.29
N CYS A 101 7.51 3.64 13.31
CA CYS A 101 7.92 2.31 13.74
C CYS A 101 6.71 1.44 14.13
N LEU A 102 5.77 1.99 14.91
CA LEU A 102 4.54 1.29 15.26
C LEU A 102 3.71 0.95 14.01
N TYR A 103 3.53 1.91 13.10
CA TYR A 103 2.80 1.69 11.85
C TYR A 103 3.40 0.55 11.02
N LEU A 104 4.72 0.52 10.86
CA LEU A 104 5.43 -0.52 10.12
C LEU A 104 5.37 -1.87 10.82
N LEU A 105 5.47 -1.89 12.15
CA LEU A 105 5.35 -3.12 12.93
C LEU A 105 3.97 -3.76 12.72
N PHE A 106 2.89 -3.00 12.93
CA PHE A 106 1.53 -3.51 12.74
C PHE A 106 1.28 -3.96 11.30
N THR A 107 1.74 -3.19 10.32
CA THR A 107 1.45 -3.51 8.91
C THR A 107 2.28 -4.68 8.40
N ASN A 108 3.60 -4.65 8.60
CA ASN A 108 4.49 -5.65 8.02
C ASN A 108 4.52 -6.95 8.82
N ILE A 109 4.42 -6.88 10.16
CA ILE A 109 4.50 -8.10 11.00
C ILE A 109 3.12 -8.67 11.29
N LEU A 110 2.09 -7.85 11.52
CA LEU A 110 0.75 -8.38 11.83
C LEU A 110 -0.04 -8.65 10.55
N LEU A 111 -0.28 -7.61 9.74
CA LEU A 111 -1.23 -7.67 8.63
C LEU A 111 -0.72 -8.54 7.47
N LEU A 112 0.50 -8.32 6.97
CA LEU A 112 1.02 -9.11 5.86
C LEU A 112 1.16 -10.61 6.20
N ASN A 113 1.60 -10.93 7.41
CA ASN A 113 1.69 -12.33 7.85
C ASN A 113 0.31 -13.00 7.97
N LEU A 114 -0.71 -12.25 8.43
CA LEU A 114 -2.08 -12.75 8.44
C LEU A 114 -2.59 -13.02 7.02
N LEU A 115 -2.29 -12.13 6.05
CA LEU A 115 -2.65 -12.35 4.65
C LEU A 115 -2.02 -13.62 4.09
N ILE A 116 -0.72 -13.82 4.31
CA ILE A 116 0.00 -15.01 3.88
C ILE A 116 -0.63 -16.27 4.50
N ALA A 117 -0.97 -16.22 5.80
CA ALA A 117 -1.62 -17.34 6.48
C ALA A 117 -3.00 -17.68 5.89
N MET A 118 -3.84 -16.66 5.63
CA MET A 118 -5.16 -16.85 4.99
C MET A 118 -5.04 -17.41 3.57
N PHE A 119 -4.05 -16.93 2.81
CA PHE A 119 -3.78 -17.47 1.48
C PHE A 119 -3.31 -18.91 1.52
N ASN A 120 -2.41 -19.26 2.43
CA ASN A 120 -1.93 -20.62 2.56
C ASN A 120 -3.06 -21.58 2.94
N TYR A 121 -3.90 -21.19 3.92
CA TYR A 121 -5.06 -21.98 4.33
C TYR A 121 -6.05 -22.21 3.17
N THR A 122 -6.42 -21.15 2.45
CA THR A 122 -7.35 -21.25 1.32
C THR A 122 -6.73 -21.99 0.13
N PHE A 123 -5.43 -21.84 -0.09
CA PHE A 123 -4.70 -22.59 -1.12
C PHE A 123 -4.73 -24.08 -0.84
N GLN A 124 -4.41 -24.50 0.40
CA GLN A 124 -4.45 -25.91 0.80
C GLN A 124 -5.85 -26.52 0.63
N GLN A 125 -6.88 -25.82 1.11
CA GLN A 125 -8.29 -26.23 0.95
C GLN A 125 -8.70 -26.38 -0.53
N VAL A 126 -8.32 -25.42 -1.39
CA VAL A 126 -8.67 -25.45 -2.82
C VAL A 126 -7.87 -26.51 -3.58
N GLN A 127 -6.58 -26.68 -3.27
CA GLN A 127 -5.69 -27.64 -3.93
C GLN A 127 -6.21 -29.07 -3.79
N GLU A 128 -6.74 -29.45 -2.61
CA GLU A 128 -7.29 -30.79 -2.36
C GLU A 128 -8.46 -31.14 -3.29
N HIS A 129 -9.29 -30.16 -3.67
CA HIS A 129 -10.41 -30.37 -4.60
C HIS A 129 -10.05 -30.13 -6.07
N THR A 130 -9.04 -29.30 -6.34
CA THR A 130 -8.69 -28.88 -7.71
C THR A 130 -8.05 -30.00 -8.52
N ASP A 131 -7.30 -30.92 -7.90
CA ASP A 131 -6.68 -32.04 -8.64
C ASP A 131 -7.73 -32.99 -9.26
N GLN A 132 -8.85 -33.23 -8.56
CA GLN A 132 -9.97 -34.02 -9.10
C GLN A 132 -10.68 -33.28 -10.24
N ILE A 133 -10.95 -31.98 -10.07
CA ILE A 133 -11.56 -31.15 -11.10
C ILE A 133 -10.68 -31.07 -12.34
N TRP A 134 -9.37 -30.88 -12.17
CA TRP A 134 -8.41 -30.85 -13.26
C TRP A 134 -8.38 -32.15 -14.05
N LYS A 135 -8.41 -33.30 -13.37
CA LYS A 135 -8.50 -34.62 -14.01
C LYS A 135 -9.79 -34.78 -14.82
N PHE A 136 -10.91 -34.26 -14.32
CA PHE A 136 -12.19 -34.29 -15.03
C PHE A 136 -12.18 -33.38 -16.25
N GLN A 137 -11.76 -32.11 -16.10
CA GLN A 137 -11.62 -31.15 -17.20
C GLN A 137 -10.65 -31.65 -18.28
N ARG A 138 -9.61 -32.39 -17.89
CA ARG A 138 -8.67 -32.99 -18.84
C ARG A 138 -9.34 -34.02 -19.73
N HIS A 139 -10.28 -34.81 -19.20
CA HIS A 139 -11.03 -35.76 -20.02
C HIS A 139 -11.85 -35.04 -21.09
N ASP A 140 -12.65 -34.05 -20.69
CA ASP A 140 -13.49 -33.26 -21.60
C ASP A 140 -12.65 -32.57 -22.69
N LEU A 141 -11.48 -32.05 -22.32
CA LEU A 141 -10.55 -31.43 -23.27
C LEU A 141 -10.00 -32.46 -24.28
N ILE A 142 -9.66 -33.66 -23.84
CA ILE A 142 -9.17 -34.73 -24.73
C ILE A 142 -10.27 -35.17 -25.69
N GLU A 143 -11.51 -35.32 -25.22
CA GLU A 143 -12.66 -35.67 -26.06
C GLU A 143 -12.92 -34.60 -27.12
N GLU A 144 -12.87 -33.32 -26.74
CA GLU A 144 -13.02 -32.21 -27.67
C GLU A 144 -11.93 -32.23 -28.76
N TYR A 145 -10.66 -32.44 -28.38
CA TYR A 145 -9.57 -32.53 -29.35
C TYR A 145 -9.66 -33.77 -30.25
N HIS A 146 -10.22 -34.88 -29.75
CA HIS A 146 -10.40 -36.08 -30.55
C HIS A 146 -11.48 -35.89 -31.63
N GLY A 147 -12.53 -35.11 -31.34
CA GLY A 147 -13.59 -34.79 -32.30
C GLY A 147 -13.26 -33.70 -33.32
N ARG A 148 -12.13 -32.99 -33.16
CA ARG A 148 -11.72 -31.92 -34.07
C ARG A 148 -11.01 -32.46 -35.31
N PRO A 149 -11.20 -31.85 -36.50
CA PRO A 149 -10.42 -32.19 -37.67
C PRO A 149 -8.92 -31.93 -37.42
N PRO A 150 -8.03 -32.70 -38.05
CA PRO A 150 -6.58 -32.55 -37.87
C PRO A 150 -6.02 -31.24 -38.44
N ALA A 151 -6.80 -30.54 -39.26
CA ALA A 151 -6.41 -29.25 -39.83
C ALA A 151 -6.62 -28.12 -38.79
N PRO A 152 -5.64 -27.23 -38.59
CA PRO A 152 -5.80 -26.08 -37.71
C PRO A 152 -6.84 -25.09 -38.29
N PRO A 153 -7.62 -24.39 -37.44
CA PRO A 153 -8.58 -23.38 -37.89
C PRO A 153 -7.80 -22.16 -38.43
N PRO A 154 -7.66 -22.04 -39.76
CA PRO A 154 -8.48 -21.14 -40.60
C PRO A 154 -8.78 -21.69 -42.03
N PHE A 155 -8.52 -22.99 -42.30
CA PHE A 155 -8.75 -23.63 -43.60
C PHE A 155 -10.10 -24.36 -43.68
#